data_AF-A0A7Y4GYP7-F1
#
_entry.id   AF-A0A7Y4GYP7-F1
#
_cell.length_a   1.000
_cell.length_b   1.000
_cell.length_c   1.000
_cell.angle_alpha   90.00
_cell.angle_beta   90.00
_cell.angle_gamma   90.00
#
_symmetry.space_group_name_H-M   'P 1'
#
loop_
_entity.id
_entity.type
_entity.pdbx_description
1 polymer ?
#
loop_
_entity_poly.entity_id
_entity_poly.type
_entity_poly.pdbx_seq_one_letter_code
_entity_poly.pdbx_strand_id
1 'polypeptide(L)' 'MTEKPTHEQLEELKRLSREARVPDESEIVTSKEEAEIRIRDLKEKARIE' A
#
# COMPACT_ATOMS: atom_id res chain seq x y z
N MET A 1 3.51 0.05 -20.63
CA MET A 1 4.32 0.86 -19.71
C MET A 1 3.72 0.69 -18.34
N THR A 2 4.49 0.25 -17.35
CA THR A 2 3.99 0.13 -15.97
C THR A 2 3.79 1.54 -15.40
N GLU A 3 2.56 1.89 -15.05
CA GLU A 3 2.28 3.19 -14.43
C GLU A 3 2.97 3.25 -13.06
N LYS A 4 3.59 4.39 -12.73
CA LYS A 4 4.16 4.59 -11.38
C LYS A 4 3.04 4.77 -10.36
N PRO A 5 3.26 4.39 -9.08
CA PRO A 5 2.32 4.69 -8.01
C PRO A 5 2.04 6.19 -7.94
N THR A 6 0.79 6.55 -7.69
CA THR A 6 0.42 7.95 -7.43
C THR A 6 0.82 8.37 -6.02
N HIS A 7 0.93 9.67 -5.77
CA HIS A 7 1.23 10.17 -4.43
C HIS A 7 0.18 9.74 -3.40
N GLU A 8 -1.12 9.74 -3.79
CA GLU A 8 -2.21 9.26 -2.93
C GLU A 8 -2.06 7.78 -2.58
N GLN A 9 -1.63 6.94 -3.53
CA GLN A 9 -1.38 5.52 -3.27
C GLN A 9 -0.21 5.31 -2.30
N LEU A 10 0.86 6.09 -2.44
CA LEU A 10 2.02 6.01 -1.54
C LEU A 10 1.66 6.46 -0.11
N GLU A 11 0.93 7.55 0.04
CA GLU A 11 0.46 8.03 1.35
C GLU A 11 -0.49 7.02 2.02
N GLU A 12 -1.39 6.41 1.24
CA GLU A 12 -2.29 5.37 1.75
C GLU A 12 -1.53 4.11 2.17
N LEU A 13 -0.54 3.66 1.38
CA LEU A 13 0.33 2.54 1.76
C LEU A 13 1.07 2.82 3.06
N LYS A 14 1.64 4.02 3.20
CA LYS A 14 2.36 4.43 4.41
C LYS A 14 1.45 4.43 5.64
N ARG A 15 0.22 4.93 5.50
CA ARG A 15 -0.78 4.94 6.57
C ARG A 15 -1.17 3.51 6.96
N LEU A 16 -1.55 2.68 6.00
CA LEU A 16 -1.99 1.31 6.23
C LEU A 16 -0.86 0.41 6.76
N SER A 17 0.37 0.61 6.30
CA SER A 17 1.54 -0.14 6.79
C SER A 17 1.80 0.13 8.27
N ARG A 18 1.64 1.40 8.70
CA ARG A 18 1.74 1.78 10.12
C ARG A 18 0.61 1.18 10.95
N GLU A 19 -0.62 1.24 10.46
CA GLU A 19 -1.79 0.66 11.13
C GLU A 19 -1.61 -0.86 11.32
N ALA A 20 -1.14 -1.57 10.30
CA ALA A 20 -0.87 -3.00 10.33
C ALA A 20 0.46 -3.38 11.03
N ARG A 21 1.23 -2.40 11.55
CA ARG A 21 2.55 -2.59 12.18
C ARG A 21 3.55 -3.38 11.31
N VAL A 22 3.52 -3.15 10.00
CA VAL A 22 4.45 -3.71 9.01
C VAL A 22 5.39 -2.64 8.45
N PRO A 23 6.49 -3.00 7.77
CA PRO A 23 7.35 -2.04 7.08
C PRO A 23 6.57 -1.17 6.09
N ASP A 24 7.08 0.05 5.83
CA ASP A 24 6.43 1.01 4.93
C ASP A 24 6.44 0.49 3.48
N GLU A 25 5.30 -0.04 3.04
CA GLU A 25 5.11 -0.59 1.71
C GLU A 25 5.26 0.49 0.62
N SER A 26 5.10 1.77 0.94
CA SER A 26 5.28 2.87 -0.02
C SER A 26 6.74 3.02 -0.48
N GLU A 27 7.70 2.53 0.29
CA GLU A 27 9.12 2.55 -0.08
C GLU A 27 9.52 1.38 -0.98
N ILE A 28 8.64 0.38 -1.12
CA ILE A 28 8.93 -0.90 -1.82
C ILE A 28 8.22 -0.96 -3.17
N VAL A 29 6.98 -0.46 -3.26
CA VAL A 29 6.17 -0.57 -4.48
C VAL A 29 6.76 0.23 -5.64
N THR A 30 6.74 -0.38 -6.83
CA THR A 30 7.34 0.23 -8.04
C THR A 30 6.33 0.54 -9.13
N SER A 31 5.10 0.03 -8.98
CA SER A 31 4.02 0.24 -9.95
C SER A 31 2.69 0.54 -9.28
N LYS A 32 1.82 1.23 -10.01
CA LYS A 32 0.46 1.56 -9.61
C LYS A 32 -0.35 0.31 -9.28
N GLU A 33 -0.26 -0.71 -10.12
CA GLU A 33 -0.96 -1.98 -9.94
C GLU A 33 -0.50 -2.70 -8.66
N GLU A 34 0.81 -2.72 -8.41
CA GLU A 34 1.36 -3.25 -7.16
C GLU A 34 0.86 -2.47 -5.94
N ALA A 35 0.82 -1.14 -6.03
CA ALA A 35 0.31 -0.29 -4.95
C ALA A 35 -1.17 -0.57 -4.65
N GLU A 36 -2.01 -0.76 -5.68
CA GLU A 36 -3.42 -1.10 -5.53
C GLU A 36 -3.64 -2.44 -4.83
N ILE A 37 -2.85 -3.45 -5.21
CA ILE A 37 -2.90 -4.78 -4.59
C ILE A 37 -2.52 -4.69 -3.11
N ARG A 38 -1.39 -4.06 -2.79
CA ARG A 38 -0.91 -3.92 -1.40
C ARG A 38 -1.89 -3.12 -0.52
N ILE A 39 -2.47 -2.03 -1.05
CA ILE A 39 -3.51 -1.26 -0.35
C ILE A 39 -4.71 -2.16 -0.02
N ARG A 40 -5.17 -2.96 -0.98
CA ARG A 40 -6.32 -3.87 -0.76
C ARG A 40 -5.99 -4.90 0.31
N ASP A 41 -4.83 -5.54 0.23
CA ASP A 41 -4.43 -6.59 1.15
C ASP A 41 -4.27 -6.07 2.58
N LEU A 42 -3.69 -4.87 2.76
CA LEU A 42 -3.58 -4.22 4.08
C LEU A 42 -4.95 -3.83 4.63
N LYS A 43 -5.86 -3.32 3.79
CA LYS A 43 -7.25 -3.01 4.19
C LYS A 43 -8.02 -4.24 4.60
N GLU A 44 -7.81 -5.36 3.92
CA GLU A 44 -8.47 -6.63 4.25
C GLU A 44 -7.97 -7.17 5.60
N LYS A 45 -6.65 -7.14 5.83
CA LYS A 45 -6.07 -7.52 7.14
C LYS A 45 -6.64 -6.70 8.28
N ALA A 46 -6.77 -5.37 8.10
CA ALA A 46 -7.34 -4.48 9.12
C ALA A 46 -8.82 -4.74 9.45
N ARG A 47 -9.56 -5.50 8.63
CA ARG A 47 -10.97 -5.86 8.90
C ARG A 47 -11.13 -7.20 9.62
N ILE A 48 -10.10 -8.04 9.61
CA ILE A 48 -10.14 -9.40 10.16
C ILE A 48 -9.66 -9.43 11.62
N GLU A 49 -8.98 -8.38 12.08
CA GLU A 49 -8.49 -8.18 13.46
C GLU A 49 -9.49 -7.39 14.32
#